data_AF-A0A7S3H158-F1
#
_entry.id   AF-A0A7S3H158-F1
#
_cell.length_a   1.000
_cell.length_b   1.000
_cell.length_c   1.000
_cell.angle_alpha   90.00
_cell.angle_beta   90.00
_cell.angle_gamma   90.00
#
_symmetry.space_group_name_H-M   'P 1'
#
loop_
_entity.id
_entity.type
_entity.pdbx_description
1 polymer ?
#
loop_
_entity_poly.entity_id
_entity_poly.type
_entity_poly.pdbx_seq_one_letter_code
_entity_poly.pdbx_strand_id
1 'polypeptide(L)'
;MERHIGKRLDVPCGVISTPVHIQNFPLTYRPFLGYEGTNQIADLTYNSFTLGMEDHLIEIFGGHDTKEIISDSLSSAGETESAIPWSPDGLAELSKIPGFVRGKIKKRTETYAVANNCKEITAEVIFAAKEAVGA
;
A
#
# COMPACT_ATOMS: atom_id res chain seq x y z
N MET A 1 6.33 6.87 -15.62
CA MET A 1 7.46 6.40 -14.77
C MET A 1 6.95 5.69 -13.52
N GLU A 2 5.95 6.30 -12.90
CA GLU A 2 5.14 5.90 -11.75
C GLU A 2 4.56 4.51 -11.89
N ARG A 3 4.10 4.11 -13.09
CA ARG A 3 3.63 2.73 -13.34
C ARG A 3 4.69 1.66 -13.00
N HIS A 4 5.96 1.93 -13.29
CA HIS A 4 7.04 1.00 -12.95
C HIS A 4 7.31 0.99 -11.44
N ILE A 5 7.21 2.14 -10.79
CA ILE A 5 7.35 2.28 -9.33
C ILE A 5 6.21 1.54 -8.63
N GLY A 6 4.98 1.74 -9.08
CA GLY A 6 3.78 1.06 -8.57
C GLY A 6 3.93 -0.46 -8.67
N LYS A 7 4.37 -0.98 -9.83
CA LYS A 7 4.65 -2.42 -9.98
C LYS A 7 5.73 -2.94 -9.02
N ARG A 8 6.75 -2.14 -8.69
CA ARG A 8 7.80 -2.53 -7.74
C ARG A 8 7.29 -2.53 -6.30
N LEU A 9 6.38 -1.64 -5.96
CA LEU A 9 5.78 -1.50 -4.63
C LEU A 9 4.48 -2.28 -4.46
N ASP A 10 4.06 -3.03 -5.49
CA ASP A 10 2.79 -3.74 -5.54
C ASP A 10 1.56 -2.83 -5.28
N VAL A 11 1.59 -1.64 -5.88
CA VAL A 11 0.51 -0.64 -5.82
C VAL A 11 -0.09 -0.45 -7.21
N PRO A 12 -1.43 -0.58 -7.36
CA PRO A 12 -2.09 -0.35 -8.64
C PRO A 12 -1.93 1.11 -9.08
N CYS A 13 -1.77 1.34 -10.38
CA CYS A 13 -1.43 2.66 -10.92
C CYS A 13 -2.16 2.96 -12.24
N GLY A 14 -2.93 4.05 -12.22
CA GLY A 14 -3.49 4.70 -13.40
C GLY A 14 -2.56 5.78 -13.96
N VAL A 15 -2.50 5.93 -15.28
CA VAL A 15 -1.66 6.94 -15.95
C VAL A 15 -2.51 8.16 -16.28
N ILE A 16 -2.14 9.32 -15.73
CA ILE A 16 -2.90 10.58 -15.87
C ILE A 16 -2.14 11.68 -16.63
N SER A 17 -0.82 11.56 -16.78
CA SER A 17 0.03 12.58 -17.38
C SER A 17 1.20 11.97 -18.13
N THR A 18 1.83 12.77 -18.98
CA THR A 18 3.12 12.44 -19.60
C THR A 18 4.23 12.38 -18.54
N PRO A 19 5.27 11.55 -18.76
CA PRO A 19 5.57 10.71 -19.93
C PRO A 19 4.77 9.40 -20.00
N VAL A 20 4.28 9.06 -21.20
CA VAL A 20 3.42 7.89 -21.45
C VAL A 20 3.96 6.97 -22.54
N HIS A 21 3.50 5.71 -22.56
CA HIS A 21 3.73 4.75 -23.64
C HIS A 21 2.55 4.69 -24.62
N ILE A 22 2.73 4.01 -25.76
CA ILE A 22 1.75 3.82 -26.84
C ILE A 22 0.35 3.37 -26.36
N GLN A 23 0.27 2.66 -25.23
CA GLN A 23 -1.00 2.25 -24.61
C GLN A 23 -1.92 3.42 -24.22
N ASN A 24 -1.37 4.62 -24.00
CA ASN A 24 -2.13 5.83 -23.64
C ASN A 24 -2.46 6.70 -24.87
N PHE A 25 -2.17 6.22 -26.08
CA PHE A 25 -2.64 6.80 -27.34
C PHE A 25 -3.64 5.85 -28.02
N PRO A 26 -4.83 5.65 -27.42
CA PRO A 26 -5.85 4.78 -27.99
C PRO A 26 -6.43 5.38 -29.28
N LEU A 27 -6.88 4.53 -30.20
CA LEU A 27 -7.67 4.95 -31.36
C LEU A 27 -9.12 5.31 -30.98
N THR A 28 -9.58 4.84 -29.81
CA THR A 28 -10.90 5.11 -29.25
C THR A 28 -10.97 6.49 -28.61
N TYR A 29 -12.16 7.11 -28.64
CA TYR A 29 -12.41 8.39 -27.98
C TYR A 29 -12.30 8.27 -26.45
N ARG A 30 -11.20 8.76 -25.89
CA ARG A 30 -10.94 8.78 -24.44
C ARG A 30 -10.41 10.15 -23.99
N PRO A 31 -11.27 11.18 -23.91
CA PRO A 31 -10.87 12.49 -23.41
C PRO A 31 -10.62 12.45 -21.90
N PHE A 32 -9.77 13.35 -21.40
CA PHE A 32 -9.65 13.63 -19.96
C PHE A 32 -10.54 14.80 -19.50
N LEU A 33 -11.00 15.63 -20.44
CA LEU A 33 -11.80 16.83 -20.15
C LEU A 33 -13.24 16.69 -20.63
N GLY A 34 -14.12 17.50 -20.05
CA GLY A 34 -15.56 17.51 -20.36
C GLY A 34 -16.32 16.41 -19.64
N TYR A 35 -17.64 16.35 -19.86
CA TYR A 35 -18.51 15.37 -19.19
C TYR A 35 -18.11 13.92 -19.48
N GLU A 36 -17.74 13.62 -20.72
CA GLU A 36 -17.28 12.29 -21.08
C GLU A 36 -15.90 11.96 -20.48
N GLY A 37 -15.03 12.98 -20.31
CA GLY A 37 -13.75 12.78 -19.64
C GLY A 37 -13.90 12.41 -18.17
N THR A 38 -14.91 12.95 -17.50
CA THR A 38 -15.27 12.54 -16.13
C THR A 38 -15.59 11.06 -16.05
N ASN A 39 -16.33 10.51 -17.03
CA ASN A 39 -16.64 9.08 -17.08
C ASN A 39 -15.35 8.25 -17.24
N GLN A 40 -14.47 8.64 -18.16
CA GLN A 40 -13.20 7.94 -18.38
C GLN A 40 -12.28 7.97 -17.15
N ILE A 41 -12.24 9.09 -16.44
CA ILE A 41 -11.47 9.23 -15.19
C ILE A 41 -12.08 8.38 -14.08
N ALA A 42 -13.40 8.35 -13.97
CA ALA A 42 -14.10 7.52 -12.98
C ALA A 42 -13.79 6.03 -13.20
N ASP A 43 -13.88 5.55 -14.45
CA ASP A 43 -13.54 4.17 -14.82
C ASP A 43 -12.06 3.86 -14.55
N LEU A 44 -11.15 4.76 -14.93
CA LEU A 44 -9.72 4.60 -14.65
C LEU A 44 -9.44 4.46 -13.15
N THR A 45 -10.09 5.29 -12.34
CA THR A 45 -9.95 5.31 -10.89
C THR A 45 -10.51 4.04 -10.28
N TYR A 46 -11.74 3.67 -10.63
CA TYR A 46 -12.41 2.49 -10.11
C TYR A 46 -11.64 1.22 -10.45
N ASN A 47 -11.27 1.03 -11.72
CA ASN A 47 -10.53 -0.15 -12.15
C ASN A 47 -9.17 -0.28 -11.46
N SER A 48 -8.49 0.84 -11.20
CA SER A 48 -7.22 0.83 -10.46
C SER A 48 -7.41 0.33 -9.03
N PHE A 49 -8.47 0.76 -8.34
CA PHE A 49 -8.72 0.31 -6.97
C PHE A 49 -9.26 -1.11 -6.90
N THR A 50 -10.20 -1.48 -7.76
CA THR A 50 -10.79 -2.81 -7.79
C THR A 50 -9.74 -3.89 -8.04
N LEU A 51 -8.83 -3.66 -8.99
CA LEU A 51 -7.72 -4.57 -9.24
C LEU A 51 -6.88 -4.83 -7.98
N GLY A 52 -6.51 -3.76 -7.25
CA GLY A 52 -5.74 -3.91 -6.01
C GLY A 52 -6.51 -4.62 -4.88
N MET A 53 -7.83 -4.49 -4.83
CA MET A 53 -8.65 -5.24 -3.88
C MET A 53 -8.77 -6.71 -4.25
N GLU A 54 -8.93 -7.02 -5.54
CA GLU A 54 -9.01 -8.39 -6.05
C GLU A 54 -7.71 -9.16 -5.79
N ASP A 55 -6.55 -8.56 -6.11
CA ASP A 55 -5.24 -9.16 -5.84
C ASP A 55 -5.08 -9.52 -4.35
N HIS A 56 -5.49 -8.61 -3.47
CA HIS A 56 -5.44 -8.83 -2.03
C HIS A 56 -6.41 -9.92 -1.53
N LEU A 57 -7.62 -9.99 -2.08
CA LEU A 57 -8.56 -11.06 -1.74
C LEU A 57 -8.00 -12.43 -2.15
N ILE A 58 -7.32 -12.51 -3.29
CA ILE A 58 -6.67 -13.74 -3.75
C ILE A 58 -5.54 -14.17 -2.80
N GLU A 59 -4.77 -13.22 -2.26
CA GLU A 59 -3.72 -13.47 -1.27
C GLU A 59 -4.29 -14.07 0.03
N ILE A 60 -5.40 -13.51 0.54
CA ILE A 60 -6.07 -13.99 1.76
C ILE A 60 -6.65 -15.40 1.58
N PHE A 61 -7.29 -15.66 0.44
CA PHE A 61 -8.01 -16.92 0.20
C PHE A 61 -7.15 -17.99 -0.49
N GLY A 62 -5.84 -17.75 -0.66
CA GLY A 62 -4.85 -18.76 -1.03
C GLY A 62 -4.92 -19.23 -2.49
N GLY A 63 -5.37 -18.37 -3.42
CA GLY A 63 -5.66 -18.77 -4.80
C GLY A 63 -4.49 -18.73 -5.79
N HIS A 64 -3.37 -18.08 -5.46
CA HIS A 64 -2.20 -17.99 -6.34
C HIS A 64 -0.92 -18.39 -5.60
N ASP A 65 0.09 -18.87 -6.35
CA ASP A 65 1.39 -19.36 -5.86
C ASP A 65 1.80 -18.61 -4.59
N THR A 66 1.99 -19.34 -3.50
CA THR A 66 2.51 -18.82 -2.23
C THR A 66 3.90 -18.24 -2.47
N LYS A 67 3.97 -17.04 -3.02
CA LYS A 67 5.12 -16.18 -2.84
C LYS A 67 5.13 -15.88 -1.36
N GLU A 68 5.91 -16.67 -0.63
CA GLU A 68 6.45 -16.18 0.62
C GLU A 68 6.95 -14.77 0.33
N ILE A 69 6.41 -13.80 1.06
CA ILE A 69 6.75 -12.40 0.95
C ILE A 69 8.18 -12.31 1.46
N ILE A 70 9.15 -12.65 0.60
CA ILE A 70 10.55 -12.28 0.74
C ILE A 70 10.57 -10.77 0.53
N SER A 71 10.16 -10.08 1.59
CA SER A 71 10.29 -8.64 1.77
C SER A 71 11.74 -8.33 2.04
N ASP A 72 12.59 -8.65 1.07
CA ASP A 72 13.97 -8.23 1.07
C ASP A 72 14.16 -7.23 -0.05
N SER A 73 14.87 -6.15 0.27
CA SER A 73 15.33 -5.10 -0.65
C SER A 73 14.36 -3.96 -0.99
N LEU A 74 13.93 -3.18 0.01
CA LEU A 74 13.94 -1.70 -0.09
C LEU A 74 13.62 -1.04 1.27
N SER A 75 14.18 -1.59 2.35
CA SER A 75 14.54 -0.77 3.49
C SER A 75 15.59 0.20 2.99
N SER A 76 15.22 1.47 2.89
CA SER A 76 16.17 2.54 2.59
C SER A 76 17.26 2.46 3.64
N ALA A 77 18.48 2.10 3.21
CA ALA A 77 19.68 2.19 4.02
C ALA A 77 19.86 3.66 4.40
N GLY A 78 19.45 3.96 5.62
CA GLY A 78 19.49 5.25 6.29
C GLY A 78 19.35 4.97 7.78
N GLU A 79 20.40 4.38 8.35
CA GLU A 79 20.85 4.47 9.75
C GLU A 79 20.32 5.76 10.44
N THR A 80 19.82 5.83 11.68
CA THR A 80 19.96 5.04 12.92
C THR A 80 18.86 5.51 13.91
N GLU A 81 18.72 4.78 15.03
CA GLU A 81 18.13 5.17 16.33
C GLU A 81 16.79 4.51 16.71
N SER A 82 16.91 3.49 17.56
CA SER A 82 15.84 2.94 18.42
C SER A 82 14.70 2.21 17.71
N ALA A 83 15.04 1.19 16.89
CA ALA A 83 14.03 0.25 16.40
C ALA A 83 13.48 -0.57 17.58
N ILE A 84 12.32 -0.16 18.09
CA ILE A 84 11.58 -0.89 19.13
C ILE A 84 11.24 -2.28 18.56
N PRO A 85 11.57 -3.38 19.27
CA PRO A 85 11.31 -4.72 18.78
C PRO A 85 9.81 -4.98 18.64
N TRP A 86 9.44 -5.74 17.61
CA TRP A 86 8.06 -6.19 17.40
C TRP A 86 7.83 -7.52 18.12
N SER A 87 6.73 -7.61 18.87
CA SER A 87 6.32 -8.87 19.50
C SER A 87 5.74 -9.82 18.45
N PRO A 88 5.76 -11.16 18.66
CA PRO A 88 5.16 -12.12 17.74
C PRO A 88 3.65 -11.89 17.55
N ASP A 89 2.97 -11.39 18.59
CA ASP A 89 1.56 -11.03 18.54
C ASP A 89 1.32 -9.77 17.67
N GLY A 90 2.18 -8.75 17.81
CA GLY A 90 2.13 -7.56 16.96
C GLY A 90 2.40 -7.87 15.48
N LEU A 91 3.30 -8.80 15.18
CA LEU A 91 3.55 -9.26 13.81
C LEU A 91 2.36 -10.04 13.23
N ALA A 92 1.72 -10.89 14.05
CA ALA A 92 0.53 -11.63 13.64
C ALA A 92 -0.61 -10.66 13.30
N GLU A 93 -0.85 -9.63 14.11
CA GLU A 93 -1.87 -8.62 13.84
C GLU A 93 -1.53 -7.77 12.60
N LEU A 94 -0.24 -7.42 12.43
CA LEU A 94 0.23 -6.70 11.26
C LEU A 94 0.05 -7.51 9.96
N SER A 95 0.16 -8.84 10.02
CA SER A 95 -0.01 -9.72 8.86
C SER A 95 -1.46 -9.76 8.36
N LYS A 96 -2.45 -9.57 9.24
CA LYS A 96 -3.89 -9.49 8.88
C LYS A 96 -4.22 -8.23 8.07
N ILE A 97 -3.39 -7.20 8.18
CA ILE A 97 -3.58 -5.93 7.47
C ILE A 97 -3.20 -6.11 6.00
N PRO A 98 -3.98 -5.55 5.06
CA PRO A 98 -3.68 -5.62 3.63
C PRO A 98 -2.30 -5.07 3.25
N GLY A 99 -1.59 -5.77 2.38
CA GLY A 99 -0.22 -5.45 1.95
C GLY A 99 -0.02 -3.99 1.54
N PHE A 100 -0.96 -3.44 0.76
CA PHE A 100 -0.91 -2.06 0.26
C PHE A 100 -1.01 -0.97 1.36
N VAL A 101 -1.54 -1.30 2.55
CA VAL A 101 -1.59 -0.37 3.70
C VAL A 101 -0.59 -0.76 4.80
N ARG A 102 -0.15 -2.01 4.84
CA ARG A 102 0.68 -2.59 5.90
C ARG A 102 1.95 -1.77 6.17
N GLY A 103 2.67 -1.34 5.14
CA GLY A 103 3.88 -0.52 5.29
C GLY A 103 3.60 0.85 5.93
N LYS A 104 2.48 1.48 5.58
CA LYS A 104 2.05 2.77 6.17
C LYS A 104 1.66 2.61 7.63
N ILE A 105 0.95 1.52 7.96
CA ILE A 105 0.57 1.22 9.35
C ILE A 105 1.81 0.91 10.19
N LYS A 106 2.73 0.07 9.70
CA LYS A 106 4.01 -0.23 10.36
C LYS A 106 4.75 1.06 10.76
N LYS A 107 4.96 1.98 9.80
CA LYS A 107 5.64 3.26 10.05
C LYS A 107 4.90 4.13 11.07
N ARG A 108 3.56 4.18 11.02
CA ARG A 108 2.75 4.94 11.98
C ARG A 108 2.85 4.36 13.38
N THR A 109 2.75 3.04 13.51
CA THR A 109 2.89 2.34 14.80
C THR A 109 4.28 2.56 15.38
N GLU A 110 5.33 2.51 14.56
CA GLU A 110 6.70 2.82 15.00
C GLU A 110 6.83 4.27 15.50
N THR A 111 6.30 5.26 14.76
CA THR A 111 6.28 6.66 15.22
C THR A 111 5.51 6.83 16.53
N TYR A 112 4.36 6.16 16.67
CA TYR A 112 3.56 6.19 17.90
C TYR A 112 4.29 5.55 19.09
N ALA A 113 4.94 4.40 18.86
CA ALA A 113 5.70 3.69 19.88
C ALA A 113 6.89 4.51 20.38
N VAL A 114 7.59 5.21 19.48
CA VAL A 114 8.66 6.15 19.84
C VAL A 114 8.11 7.32 20.66
N ALA A 115 6.99 7.93 20.24
CA ALA A 115 6.39 9.05 20.95
C ALA A 115 5.93 8.69 22.39
N ASN A 116 5.46 7.47 22.59
CA ASN A 116 4.98 6.98 23.89
C ASN A 116 6.03 6.19 24.69
N ASN A 117 7.28 6.16 24.23
CA ASN A 117 8.40 5.43 24.85
C ASN A 117 8.06 3.95 25.13
N CYS A 118 7.37 3.29 24.19
CA CYS A 118 7.06 1.87 24.31
C CYS A 118 8.34 1.02 24.17
N LYS A 119 8.48 -0.03 24.98
CA LYS A 119 9.65 -0.93 24.95
C LYS A 119 9.54 -2.04 23.89
N GLU A 120 8.32 -2.37 23.50
CA GLU A 120 8.00 -3.41 22.52
C GLU A 120 6.70 -3.04 21.81
N ILE A 121 6.57 -3.37 20.51
CA ILE A 121 5.36 -3.15 19.72
C ILE A 121 4.50 -4.41 19.80
N THR A 122 3.45 -4.37 20.62
CA THR A 122 2.42 -5.41 20.77
C THR A 122 1.16 -5.09 19.98
N ALA A 123 0.20 -6.02 19.90
CA ALA A 123 -1.09 -5.75 19.25
C ALA A 123 -1.81 -4.55 19.89
N GLU A 124 -1.71 -4.37 21.21
CA GLU A 124 -2.28 -3.23 21.95
C GLU A 124 -1.73 -1.89 21.45
N VAL A 125 -0.43 -1.81 21.18
CA VAL A 125 0.21 -0.59 20.66
C VAL A 125 -0.30 -0.27 19.25
N ILE A 126 -0.59 -1.29 18.42
CA ILE A 126 -1.20 -1.10 17.10
C ILE A 126 -2.61 -0.52 17.23
N PHE A 127 -3.43 -1.04 18.15
CA PHE A 127 -4.78 -0.52 18.40
C PHE A 127 -4.75 0.90 18.97
N ALA A 128 -3.89 1.17 19.95
CA ALA A 128 -3.72 2.51 20.53
C ALA A 128 -3.24 3.53 19.47
N ALA A 129 -2.31 3.13 18.59
CA ALA A 129 -1.88 3.97 17.47
C ALA A 129 -3.02 4.24 16.46
N LYS A 130 -3.91 3.27 16.23
CA LYS A 130 -5.09 3.45 15.37
C LYS A 130 -6.08 4.44 15.99
N GLU A 131 -6.35 4.33 17.29
CA GLU A 131 -7.26 5.24 18.00
C GLU A 131 -6.74 6.67 18.03
N ALA A 132 -5.43 6.87 18.25
CA ALA A 132 -4.81 8.18 18.28
C ALA A 132 -4.86 8.95 16.95
N VAL A 133 -5.03 8.25 15.82
CA VAL A 133 -5.19 8.88 14.49
C VAL A 133 -6.67 9.19 14.18
N GLY A 134 -7.60 8.59 14.90
CA GLY A 134 -9.04 8.78 14.74
C GLY A 134 -9.63 9.93 15.57
N ALA A 135 -8.82 10.58 16.42
CA ALA A 135 -9.14 11.81 17.14
C ALA A 135 -8.55 13.03 16.43
#